data_AF-A0A2E6SCI2-F1
#
_entry.id   AF-A0A2E6SCI2-F1
#
_cell.length_a   1.000
_cell.length_b   1.000
_cell.length_c   1.000
_cell.angle_alpha   90.00
_cell.angle_beta   90.00
_cell.angle_gamma   90.00
#
_symmetry.space_group_name_H-M   'P 1'
#
loop_
_entity.id
_entity.type
_entity.pdbx_description
1 polymer ?
#
loop_
_entity_poly.entity_id
_entity_poly.type
_entity_poly.pdbx_seq_one_letter_code
_entity_poly.pdbx_strand_id
1 'polypeptide(L)'
;MAAAARFVLFLLTTATFLQGESLELDGRLVRFTPAPTPGQVRPYPRCLATYLYEVEKVHRGAFRGRQIVVAKWAVWNRTALPALPSEVNTIERLKLDRFVDHPGLKTSRIVDGIRERELVLYYDPSSRPPPAVARALTPKTAELASGAVEGEAQGWLFLADELEHARTGRFWEKPWKESSCAGVSPLPALLDVQKRLRALDVNLLVVPVPTKVSIYPERLAEGLERSEAPTEYLQLLRHSGLRVLDLHPLFRGYRAHPEHELLYCAQDSHWTPQACRLAARAIYRTLEGEDPPLLQEQDLRPATRHIRGDLARMRADLALPPERLSLEEVRYPTGQNSHGYHHPGSDLVLLGDSNVAVFSDPLDGLHGPAAGLPDYLSAFRGRPVDVIASFGDGVHQARLNLYRGRSRSEAGYWKNKSWVVWCFSMREFTRAAQWSTKVPVARRKTD
;
A
#
# COMPACT_ATOMS: atom_id res chain seq x y z
N MET A 1 -22.35 33.93 3.67
CA MET A 1 -21.80 34.04 2.30
C MET A 1 -21.70 32.65 1.70
N ALA A 2 -22.44 32.36 0.63
CA ALA A 2 -22.45 31.06 -0.02
C ALA A 2 -21.15 30.82 -0.80
N ALA A 3 -20.42 29.75 -0.47
CA ALA A 3 -19.25 29.29 -1.22
C ALA A 3 -19.71 28.67 -2.55
N ALA A 4 -19.30 29.25 -3.67
CA ALA A 4 -19.58 28.71 -5.00
C ALA A 4 -18.63 27.54 -5.29
N ALA A 5 -19.16 26.43 -5.83
CA ALA A 5 -18.34 25.30 -6.29
C ALA A 5 -17.75 25.59 -7.67
N ARG A 6 -16.44 25.39 -7.85
CA ARG A 6 -15.76 25.47 -9.14
C ARG A 6 -15.96 24.14 -9.88
N PHE A 7 -16.75 24.12 -10.95
CA PHE A 7 -16.82 22.99 -11.88
C PHE A 7 -15.69 23.12 -12.90
N VAL A 8 -14.78 22.13 -12.95
CA VAL A 8 -13.69 22.07 -13.94
C VAL A 8 -14.23 21.34 -15.17
N LEU A 9 -14.47 22.05 -16.27
CA LEU A 9 -14.89 21.47 -17.55
C LEU A 9 -13.66 20.95 -18.30
N PHE A 10 -13.66 19.68 -18.69
CA PHE A 10 -12.55 19.03 -19.41
C PHE A 10 -12.83 18.98 -20.92
N LEU A 11 -11.90 19.50 -21.72
CA LEU A 11 -11.75 19.09 -23.13
C LEU A 11 -10.85 17.86 -23.15
N LEU A 12 -11.39 16.72 -23.59
CA LEU A 12 -10.66 15.48 -23.79
C LEU A 12 -9.75 15.61 -25.01
N THR A 13 -8.49 15.95 -24.80
CA THR A 13 -7.45 15.66 -25.79
C THR A 13 -6.62 14.48 -25.30
N THR A 14 -6.65 13.40 -26.08
CA THR A 14 -5.79 12.22 -25.97
C THR A 14 -4.34 12.64 -26.05
N ALA A 15 -3.72 12.88 -24.90
CA ALA A 15 -2.28 13.07 -24.78
C ALA A 15 -1.76 12.06 -23.76
N THR A 16 -0.81 11.26 -24.22
CA THR A 16 0.14 10.47 -23.42
C THR A 16 0.48 11.20 -22.13
N PHE A 17 0.30 10.53 -20.98
CA PHE A 17 0.62 11.06 -19.64
C PHE A 17 2.13 11.33 -19.50
N LEU A 18 2.59 12.46 -20.01
CA LEU A 18 3.79 13.12 -19.53
C LEU A 18 3.33 13.98 -18.34
N GLN A 19 3.78 13.63 -17.12
CA GLN A 19 3.66 14.56 -15.98
C GLN A 19 4.27 15.90 -16.41
N GLY A 20 3.51 16.99 -16.30
CA GLY A 20 4.05 18.33 -16.55
C GLY A 20 5.22 18.60 -15.60
N GLU A 21 6.21 19.36 -16.05
CA GLU A 21 7.32 19.76 -15.19
C GLU A 21 6.80 20.60 -14.00
N SER A 22 7.27 20.29 -12.79
CA SER A 22 6.99 21.07 -11.58
C SER A 22 7.52 22.50 -11.73
N LEU A 23 6.71 23.49 -11.36
CA LEU A 23 6.98 24.92 -11.48
C LEU A 23 7.51 25.45 -10.15
N GLU A 24 8.70 26.05 -10.14
CA GLU A 24 9.25 26.73 -8.95
C GLU A 24 9.36 28.23 -9.22
N LEU A 25 8.72 29.04 -8.37
CA LEU A 25 8.68 30.49 -8.54
C LEU A 25 8.62 31.25 -7.21
N ASP A 26 9.00 32.52 -7.23
CA ASP A 26 8.68 33.48 -6.16
C ASP A 26 7.38 34.19 -6.54
N GLY A 27 6.39 34.12 -5.65
CA GLY A 27 5.07 34.71 -5.85
C GLY A 27 4.70 35.63 -4.70
N ARG A 28 4.26 36.85 -5.03
CA ARG A 28 3.72 37.79 -4.04
C ARG A 28 2.23 37.53 -3.85
N LEU A 29 1.80 37.25 -2.61
CA LEU A 29 0.41 36.99 -2.30
C LEU A 29 -0.44 38.24 -2.52
N VAL A 30 -1.44 38.17 -3.39
CA VAL A 30 -2.34 39.29 -3.71
C VAL A 30 -3.68 39.14 -2.98
N ARG A 31 -4.22 37.92 -2.95
CA ARG A 31 -5.51 37.61 -2.32
C ARG A 31 -5.51 36.16 -1.89
N PHE A 32 -6.21 35.84 -0.80
CA PHE A 32 -6.39 34.46 -0.36
C PHE A 32 -7.85 34.20 0.04
N THR A 33 -8.23 32.94 -0.01
CA THR A 33 -9.49 32.47 0.59
C THR A 33 -9.23 32.21 2.08
N PRO A 34 -9.98 32.85 3.00
CA PRO A 34 -9.86 32.55 4.43
C PRO A 34 -10.02 31.05 4.70
N ALA A 35 -9.13 30.49 5.51
CA ALA A 35 -9.13 29.06 5.80
C ALA A 35 -10.48 28.67 6.43
N PRO A 36 -11.24 27.75 5.80
CA PRO A 36 -12.53 27.34 6.35
C PRO A 36 -12.34 26.52 7.63
N THR A 37 -13.31 26.60 8.55
CA THR A 37 -13.33 25.72 9.72
C THR A 37 -13.79 24.31 9.34
N PRO A 38 -13.40 23.27 10.10
CA PRO A 38 -13.86 21.89 9.86
C PRO A 38 -15.39 21.75 9.83
N GLY A 39 -16.11 22.58 10.61
CA GLY A 39 -17.57 22.62 10.60
C GLY A 39 -18.15 23.14 9.28
N GLN A 40 -17.53 24.17 8.69
CA GLN A 40 -17.98 24.79 7.44
C GLN A 40 -17.82 23.89 6.21
N VAL A 41 -16.92 22.91 6.26
CA VAL A 41 -16.62 22.01 5.13
C VAL A 41 -17.17 20.60 5.30
N ARG A 42 -18.08 20.38 6.26
CA ARG A 42 -18.77 19.09 6.38
C ARG A 42 -19.49 18.72 5.05
N PRO A 43 -19.54 17.43 4.69
CA PRO A 43 -19.00 16.26 5.40
C PRO A 43 -17.50 15.98 5.13
N TYR A 44 -16.81 16.86 4.40
CA TYR A 44 -15.45 16.61 3.92
C TYR A 44 -14.43 16.69 5.07
N PRO A 45 -13.65 15.61 5.32
CA PRO A 45 -12.63 15.60 6.37
C PRO A 45 -11.38 16.42 5.97
N ARG A 46 -11.23 16.74 4.68
CA ARG A 46 -10.10 17.47 4.11
C ARG A 46 -10.63 18.54 3.15
N CYS A 47 -9.99 19.70 3.10
CA CYS A 47 -10.39 20.81 2.22
C CYS A 47 -9.19 21.65 1.77
N LEU A 48 -9.21 22.05 0.50
CA LEU A 48 -8.28 23.02 -0.09
C LEU A 48 -8.90 24.42 -0.06
N ALA A 49 -8.05 25.44 0.04
CA ALA A 49 -8.39 26.85 -0.14
C ALA A 49 -7.54 27.45 -1.26
N THR A 50 -8.07 28.43 -1.98
CA THR A 50 -7.38 29.05 -3.13
C THR A 50 -6.71 30.36 -2.76
N TYR A 51 -5.57 30.61 -3.40
CA TYR A 51 -4.69 31.74 -3.22
C TYR A 51 -4.36 32.32 -4.60
N LEU A 52 -4.27 33.65 -4.70
CA LEU A 52 -3.87 34.36 -5.90
C LEU A 52 -2.52 35.02 -5.64
N TYR A 53 -1.53 34.67 -6.45
CA TYR A 53 -0.20 35.27 -6.41
C TYR A 53 0.07 36.05 -7.69
N GLU A 54 0.82 37.14 -7.57
CA GLU A 54 1.52 37.77 -8.70
C GLU A 54 2.91 37.14 -8.81
N VAL A 55 3.28 36.69 -10.01
CA VAL A 55 4.54 35.99 -10.24
C VAL A 55 5.67 37.00 -10.42
N GLU A 56 6.64 36.96 -9.52
CA GLU A 56 7.80 37.87 -9.56
C GLU A 56 8.97 37.25 -10.31
N LYS A 57 9.27 35.98 -10.02
CA LYS A 57 10.42 35.30 -10.63
C LYS A 57 10.16 33.81 -10.78
N VAL A 58 10.37 33.27 -11.98
CA VAL A 58 10.35 31.83 -12.24
C VAL A 58 11.77 31.29 -12.14
N HIS A 59 11.97 30.23 -11.36
CA HIS A 59 13.26 29.58 -11.15
C HIS A 59 13.36 28.25 -11.88
N ARG A 60 12.23 27.54 -12.04
CA ARG A 60 12.16 26.27 -12.74
C ARG A 60 10.81 26.11 -13.46
N GLY A 61 10.83 25.53 -14.65
CA GLY A 61 9.63 25.36 -15.49
C GLY A 61 9.32 26.62 -16.30
N ALA A 62 8.27 26.54 -17.13
CA ALA A 62 7.84 27.64 -17.97
C ALA A 62 6.47 28.18 -17.53
N PHE A 63 6.41 29.49 -17.24
CA PHE A 63 5.16 30.19 -16.93
C PHE A 63 5.17 31.56 -17.61
N ARG A 64 4.07 31.89 -18.33
CA ARG A 64 3.95 33.14 -19.11
C ARG A 64 2.91 34.11 -18.57
N GLY A 65 2.17 33.73 -17.53
CA GLY A 65 1.17 34.60 -16.90
C GLY A 65 1.81 35.59 -15.92
N ARG A 66 1.06 36.65 -15.57
CA ARG A 66 1.42 37.57 -14.47
C ARG A 66 0.86 37.12 -13.13
N GLN A 67 -0.26 36.40 -13.14
CA GLN A 67 -0.95 35.93 -11.96
C GLN A 67 -1.19 34.43 -12.03
N ILE A 68 -1.18 33.79 -10.87
CA ILE A 68 -1.35 32.34 -10.73
C ILE A 68 -2.28 32.03 -9.55
N VAL A 69 -3.22 31.09 -9.76
CA VAL A 69 -4.11 30.59 -8.70
C VAL A 69 -3.54 29.29 -8.16
N VAL A 70 -3.37 29.23 -6.85
CA VAL A 70 -2.76 28.11 -6.14
C VAL A 70 -3.75 27.55 -5.11
N ALA A 71 -3.99 26.24 -5.14
CA ALA A 71 -4.73 25.51 -4.13
C ALA A 71 -3.77 25.01 -3.04
N LYS A 72 -4.08 25.32 -1.78
CA LYS A 72 -3.33 24.88 -0.59
C LYS A 72 -4.26 24.12 0.37
N TRP A 73 -3.77 23.13 1.11
CA TRP A 73 -4.57 22.43 2.12
C TRP A 73 -4.87 23.37 3.29
N ALA A 74 -6.14 23.47 3.68
CA ALA A 74 -6.61 24.34 4.77
C ALA A 74 -7.26 23.57 5.92
N VAL A 75 -7.93 22.46 5.62
CA VAL A 75 -8.42 21.51 6.61
C VAL A 75 -7.85 20.14 6.29
N TRP A 76 -7.31 19.47 7.30
CA TRP A 76 -6.77 18.12 7.20
C TRP A 76 -7.29 17.26 8.35
N ASN A 77 -7.93 16.13 8.03
CA ASN A 77 -8.53 15.21 9.00
C ASN A 77 -9.38 15.91 10.08
N ARG A 78 -10.24 16.84 9.64
CA ARG A 78 -11.12 17.67 10.51
C ARG A 78 -10.37 18.61 11.46
N THR A 79 -9.11 18.91 11.18
CA THR A 79 -8.30 19.91 11.89
C THR A 79 -7.92 21.04 10.93
N ALA A 80 -8.05 22.29 11.37
CA ALA A 80 -7.59 23.45 10.60
C ALA A 80 -6.06 23.52 10.60
N LEU A 81 -5.46 23.87 9.46
CA LEU A 81 -4.01 24.00 9.34
C LEU A 81 -3.58 25.44 9.66
N PRO A 82 -2.70 25.66 10.67
CA PRO A 82 -2.36 27.00 11.12
C PRO A 82 -1.32 27.72 10.24
N ALA A 83 -0.56 26.99 9.42
CA ALA A 83 0.59 27.51 8.69
C ALA A 83 0.25 28.12 7.32
N LEU A 84 -1.01 28.48 7.09
CA LEU A 84 -1.42 29.04 5.81
C LEU A 84 -1.15 30.55 5.75
N PRO A 85 -0.64 31.06 4.62
CA PRO A 85 -0.44 32.49 4.43
C PRO A 85 -1.75 33.26 4.63
N SER A 86 -1.68 34.36 5.35
CA SER A 86 -2.84 35.22 5.65
C SER A 86 -2.53 36.72 5.48
N GLU A 87 -1.31 37.06 5.07
CA GLU A 87 -0.85 38.44 4.92
C GLU A 87 -0.56 38.76 3.45
N VAL A 88 -1.33 39.68 2.88
CA VAL A 88 -1.15 40.15 1.50
C VAL A 88 0.18 40.90 1.38
N ASN A 89 0.79 40.84 0.19
CA ASN A 89 2.12 41.36 -0.17
C ASN A 89 3.32 40.61 0.41
N THR A 90 3.11 39.49 1.08
CA THR A 90 4.19 38.55 1.41
C THR A 90 4.68 37.84 0.15
N ILE A 91 5.99 37.64 0.03
CA ILE A 91 6.61 36.88 -1.07
C ILE A 91 6.91 35.47 -0.56
N GLU A 92 6.41 34.47 -1.27
CA GLU A 92 6.65 33.05 -0.97
C GLU A 92 7.42 32.37 -2.09
N ARG A 93 8.36 31.50 -1.69
CA ARG A 93 8.96 30.51 -2.59
C ARG A 93 7.99 29.35 -2.78
N LEU A 94 7.40 29.25 -3.95
CA LEU A 94 6.38 28.24 -4.27
C LEU A 94 6.97 27.13 -5.12
N LYS A 95 6.60 25.89 -4.80
CA LYS A 95 6.81 24.70 -5.63
C LYS A 95 5.45 24.14 -6.00
N LEU A 96 5.11 24.20 -7.28
CA LEU A 96 3.75 24.05 -7.77
C LEU A 96 3.66 22.97 -8.83
N ASP A 97 2.60 22.19 -8.75
CA ASP A 97 2.22 21.24 -9.78
C ASP A 97 0.89 21.67 -10.41
N ARG A 98 0.63 21.33 -11.67
CA ARG A 98 -0.68 21.63 -12.28
C ARG A 98 -1.73 20.80 -11.57
N PHE A 99 -2.82 21.42 -11.13
CA PHE A 99 -3.86 20.72 -10.37
C PHE A 99 -4.44 19.51 -11.13
N VAL A 100 -4.57 19.63 -12.46
CA VAL A 100 -5.09 18.57 -13.34
C VAL A 100 -4.21 17.32 -13.40
N ASP A 101 -2.91 17.45 -13.08
CA ASP A 101 -1.95 16.33 -13.08
C ASP A 101 -2.05 15.48 -11.80
N HIS A 102 -2.96 15.84 -10.87
CA HIS A 102 -3.24 15.08 -9.65
C HIS A 102 -4.68 14.52 -9.68
N PRO A 103 -4.91 13.34 -10.28
CA PRO A 103 -6.22 12.70 -10.31
C PRO A 103 -6.86 12.54 -8.93
N GLY A 104 -6.04 12.30 -7.90
CA GLY A 104 -6.49 12.16 -6.51
C GLY A 104 -7.02 13.44 -5.86
N LEU A 105 -6.78 14.62 -6.46
CA LEU A 105 -7.35 15.89 -5.98
C LEU A 105 -8.71 16.20 -6.62
N LYS A 106 -9.12 15.48 -7.68
CA LYS A 106 -10.38 15.74 -8.40
C LYS A 106 -11.64 15.64 -7.52
N THR A 107 -11.59 14.80 -6.50
CA THR A 107 -12.70 14.61 -5.54
C THR A 107 -12.57 15.47 -4.29
N SER A 108 -11.50 16.27 -4.17
CA SER A 108 -11.24 17.10 -3.01
C SER A 108 -12.17 18.32 -2.99
N ARG A 109 -12.66 18.69 -1.80
CA ARG A 109 -13.40 19.94 -1.62
C ARG A 109 -12.44 21.11 -1.74
N ILE A 110 -12.77 22.05 -2.63
CA ILE A 110 -12.05 23.32 -2.80
C ILE A 110 -13.00 24.44 -2.40
N VAL A 111 -12.57 25.29 -1.47
CA VAL A 111 -13.23 26.57 -1.18
C VAL A 111 -12.52 27.64 -1.98
N ASP A 112 -13.25 28.23 -2.93
CA ASP A 112 -12.71 29.22 -3.86
C ASP A 112 -13.32 30.61 -3.61
N GLY A 113 -12.57 31.44 -2.88
CA GLY A 113 -12.85 32.87 -2.70
C GLY A 113 -12.16 33.76 -3.73
N ILE A 114 -11.24 33.22 -4.52
CA ILE A 114 -10.47 33.97 -5.53
C ILE A 114 -11.32 34.20 -6.78
N ARG A 115 -12.13 33.23 -7.20
CA ARG A 115 -13.08 33.34 -8.32
C ARG A 115 -12.49 33.70 -9.69
N GLU A 116 -11.17 33.69 -9.85
CA GLU A 116 -10.49 33.86 -11.14
C GLU A 116 -10.59 32.57 -11.97
N ARG A 117 -11.64 32.48 -12.79
CA ARG A 117 -12.00 31.24 -13.52
C ARG A 117 -11.15 30.98 -14.76
N GLU A 118 -10.60 32.02 -15.37
CA GLU A 118 -9.78 31.94 -16.59
C GLU A 118 -8.34 31.47 -16.31
N LEU A 119 -7.88 31.60 -15.05
CA LEU A 119 -6.56 31.15 -14.65
C LEU A 119 -6.54 29.64 -14.40
N VAL A 120 -5.48 29.00 -14.89
CA VAL A 120 -5.17 27.60 -14.61
C VAL A 120 -4.90 27.42 -13.11
N LEU A 121 -5.53 26.42 -12.51
CA LEU A 121 -5.32 26.08 -11.11
C LEU A 121 -4.04 25.26 -10.93
N TYR A 122 -3.18 25.73 -10.04
CA TYR A 122 -2.01 25.01 -9.56
C TYR A 122 -2.27 24.49 -8.15
N TYR A 123 -1.52 23.48 -7.74
CA TYR A 123 -1.52 22.89 -6.41
C TYR A 123 -0.16 23.10 -5.78
N ASP A 124 -0.12 23.47 -4.50
CA ASP A 124 1.09 23.52 -3.68
C ASP A 124 1.19 22.26 -2.80
N PRO A 125 2.02 21.27 -3.17
CA PRO A 125 2.21 20.06 -2.40
C PRO A 125 2.78 20.30 -1.00
N SER A 126 3.51 21.41 -0.78
CA SER A 126 4.16 21.73 0.49
C SER A 126 3.18 22.18 1.58
N SER A 127 2.00 22.68 1.19
CA SER A 127 0.93 23.04 2.12
C SER A 127 0.35 21.85 2.92
N ARG A 128 0.74 20.64 2.55
CA ARG A 128 0.25 19.41 3.16
C ARG A 128 1.01 19.07 4.46
N PRO A 129 0.32 18.66 5.53
CA PRO A 129 0.98 18.19 6.75
C PRO A 129 1.87 16.97 6.49
N PRO A 130 3.02 16.85 7.15
CA PRO A 130 3.82 15.63 7.10
C PRO A 130 3.05 14.43 7.68
N PRO A 131 3.36 13.19 7.27
CA PRO A 131 2.74 12.00 7.84
C PRO A 131 2.90 11.96 9.37
N ALA A 132 1.84 11.63 10.11
CA ALA A 132 1.87 11.55 11.58
C ALA A 132 2.93 10.55 12.08
N VAL A 133 3.10 9.44 11.35
CA VAL A 133 4.16 8.45 11.60
C VAL A 133 5.55 9.08 11.58
N ALA A 134 5.83 10.04 10.68
CA ALA A 134 7.13 10.70 10.64
C ALA A 134 7.46 11.44 11.95
N ARG A 135 6.44 12.05 12.58
CA ARG A 135 6.60 12.72 13.88
C ARG A 135 6.85 11.72 14.99
N ALA A 136 6.06 10.64 15.04
CA ALA A 136 6.22 9.57 16.03
C ALA A 136 7.57 8.86 15.97
N LEU A 137 8.20 8.82 14.78
CA LEU A 137 9.51 8.20 14.58
C LEU A 137 10.69 9.11 14.92
N THR A 138 10.50 10.42 15.04
CA THR A 138 11.60 11.37 15.31
C THR A 138 12.44 10.97 16.54
N PRO A 139 11.85 10.63 17.70
CA PRO A 139 12.63 10.19 18.86
C PRO A 139 13.18 8.75 18.75
N LYS A 140 12.81 7.98 17.72
CA LYS A 140 13.11 6.54 17.56
C LYS A 140 14.21 6.27 16.52
N THR A 141 15.04 7.27 16.23
CA THR A 141 16.06 7.20 15.16
C THR A 141 17.08 6.06 15.39
N ALA A 142 17.50 5.80 16.63
CA ALA A 142 18.42 4.71 16.93
C ALA A 142 17.79 3.32 16.70
N GLU A 143 16.51 3.16 17.03
CA GLU A 143 15.77 1.90 16.83
C GLU A 143 15.53 1.61 15.34
N LEU A 144 15.33 2.65 14.52
CA LEU A 144 15.23 2.47 13.06
C LEU A 144 16.50 1.83 12.49
N ALA A 145 17.67 2.15 13.06
CA ALA A 145 18.95 1.57 12.64
C ALA A 145 19.12 0.09 13.05
N SER A 146 18.41 -0.39 14.08
CA SER A 146 18.43 -1.81 14.48
C SER A 146 17.45 -2.68 13.68
N GLY A 147 16.67 -2.09 12.78
CA GLY A 147 15.72 -2.80 11.92
C GLY A 147 14.36 -3.11 12.56
N ALA A 148 14.25 -2.97 13.88
CA ALA A 148 13.01 -3.23 14.62
C ALA A 148 12.80 -2.18 15.72
N VAL A 149 11.62 -1.58 15.71
CA VAL A 149 11.24 -0.44 16.55
C VAL A 149 10.16 -0.86 17.53
N GLU A 150 10.35 -0.55 18.80
CA GLU A 150 9.36 -0.76 19.85
C GLU A 150 8.18 0.19 19.68
N GLY A 151 6.98 -0.36 19.78
CA GLY A 151 5.77 0.40 20.00
C GLY A 151 5.60 0.79 21.47
N GLU A 152 4.57 1.59 21.75
CA GLU A 152 4.20 1.91 23.14
C GLU A 152 3.43 0.78 23.83
N ALA A 153 2.78 -0.09 23.04
CA ALA A 153 2.16 -1.31 23.58
C ALA A 153 3.25 -2.32 23.94
N GLN A 154 3.23 -2.83 25.18
CA GLN A 154 4.24 -3.76 25.69
C GLN A 154 4.43 -4.97 24.77
N GLY A 155 5.68 -5.25 24.40
CA GLY A 155 6.07 -6.38 23.55
C GLY A 155 5.68 -6.25 22.08
N TRP A 156 5.12 -5.10 21.66
CA TRP A 156 4.75 -4.84 20.28
C TRP A 156 5.91 -4.19 19.52
N LEU A 157 6.38 -4.85 18.47
CA LEU A 157 7.49 -4.38 17.64
C LEU A 157 7.00 -4.04 16.23
N PHE A 158 7.67 -3.11 15.55
CA PHE A 158 7.44 -2.76 14.15
C PHE A 158 8.71 -2.95 13.35
N LEU A 159 8.56 -3.41 12.10
CA LEU A 159 9.67 -3.47 11.17
C LEU A 159 10.05 -2.05 10.72
N ALA A 160 11.32 -1.67 10.83
CA ALA A 160 11.79 -0.34 10.46
C ALA A 160 11.46 0.01 9.00
N ASP A 161 11.54 -0.95 8.07
CA ASP A 161 11.18 -0.74 6.67
C ASP A 161 9.70 -0.40 6.46
N GLU A 162 8.79 -0.94 7.28
CA GLU A 162 7.36 -0.56 7.22
C GLU A 162 7.13 0.85 7.75
N LEU A 163 7.90 1.23 8.77
CA LEU A 163 7.88 2.57 9.34
C LEU A 163 8.44 3.60 8.36
N GLU A 164 9.52 3.29 7.65
CA GLU A 164 10.07 4.13 6.57
C GLU A 164 9.10 4.25 5.38
N HIS A 165 8.43 3.15 5.01
CA HIS A 165 7.35 3.20 4.03
C HIS A 165 6.24 4.16 4.48
N ALA A 166 5.75 4.01 5.71
CA ALA A 166 4.71 4.88 6.26
C ALA A 166 5.15 6.34 6.38
N ARG A 167 6.42 6.59 6.76
CA ARG A 167 7.05 7.92 6.81
C ARG A 167 7.08 8.59 5.44
N THR A 168 7.16 7.80 4.36
CA THR A 168 7.15 8.32 2.99
C THR A 168 5.77 8.88 2.60
N GLY A 169 4.68 8.41 3.21
CA GLY A 169 3.32 8.91 3.00
C GLY A 169 2.76 8.57 1.61
N ARG A 170 2.16 9.55 0.90
CA ARG A 170 1.66 9.38 -0.48
C ARG A 170 2.82 9.31 -1.48
N PHE A 171 3.61 8.25 -1.38
CA PHE A 171 4.86 8.03 -2.14
C PHE A 171 4.66 8.10 -3.66
N TRP A 172 3.47 7.76 -4.15
CA TRP A 172 3.09 7.77 -5.57
C TRP A 172 2.89 9.18 -6.14
N GLU A 173 2.87 10.21 -5.29
CA GLU A 173 2.80 11.61 -5.70
C GLU A 173 4.17 12.27 -5.75
N LYS A 174 5.22 11.55 -5.34
CA LYS A 174 6.59 12.03 -5.31
C LYS A 174 7.39 11.41 -6.46
N PRO A 175 8.50 12.04 -6.88
CA PRO A 175 9.43 11.40 -7.79
C PRO A 175 9.90 10.06 -7.22
N TRP A 176 9.77 8.97 -7.98
CA TRP A 176 10.14 7.62 -7.52
C TRP A 176 11.60 7.51 -7.10
N LYS A 177 12.50 8.32 -7.69
CA LYS A 177 13.91 8.45 -7.29
C LYS A 177 14.10 8.90 -5.84
N GLU A 178 13.12 9.61 -5.28
CA GLU A 178 13.14 10.14 -3.91
C GLU A 178 12.27 9.31 -2.96
N SER A 179 11.23 8.65 -3.48
CA SER A 179 10.22 7.96 -2.67
C SER A 179 10.34 6.44 -2.66
N SER A 180 11.27 5.86 -3.43
CA SER A 180 11.48 4.40 -3.47
C SER A 180 12.95 4.02 -3.62
N CYS A 181 13.35 2.90 -3.01
CA CYS A 181 14.69 2.32 -3.16
C CYS A 181 15.01 1.96 -4.61
N ALA A 182 14.04 1.40 -5.34
CA ALA A 182 14.19 1.05 -6.76
C ALA A 182 14.33 2.29 -7.67
N GLY A 183 13.95 3.49 -7.19
CA GLY A 183 14.02 4.73 -7.94
C GLY A 183 13.05 4.83 -9.13
N VAL A 184 12.15 3.87 -9.29
CA VAL A 184 11.25 3.74 -10.44
C VAL A 184 9.84 3.35 -10.02
N SER A 185 8.86 3.68 -10.87
CA SER A 185 7.48 3.27 -10.64
C SER A 185 7.32 1.74 -10.70
N PRO A 186 6.58 1.12 -9.76
CA PRO A 186 6.18 -0.28 -9.84
C PRO A 186 5.22 -0.59 -10.99
N LEU A 187 4.42 0.39 -11.43
CA LEU A 187 3.30 0.19 -12.35
C LEU A 187 3.71 -0.44 -13.70
N PRO A 188 4.77 0.00 -14.40
CA PRO A 188 5.22 -0.65 -15.63
C PRO A 188 5.56 -2.13 -15.46
N ALA A 189 6.17 -2.52 -14.35
CA ALA A 189 6.51 -3.92 -14.08
C ALA A 189 5.26 -4.77 -13.77
N LEU A 190 4.30 -4.23 -13.02
CA LEU A 190 3.01 -4.88 -12.77
C LEU A 190 2.24 -5.12 -14.07
N LEU A 191 2.14 -4.11 -14.94
CA LEU A 191 1.47 -4.20 -16.23
C LEU A 191 2.17 -5.16 -17.19
N ASP A 192 3.50 -5.22 -17.18
CA ASP A 192 4.27 -6.17 -17.99
C ASP A 192 3.99 -7.62 -17.56
N VAL A 193 3.94 -7.90 -16.25
CA VAL A 193 3.57 -9.24 -15.74
C VAL A 193 2.15 -9.59 -16.17
N GLN A 194 1.19 -8.68 -15.99
CA GLN A 194 -0.19 -8.90 -16.45
C GLN A 194 -0.25 -9.19 -17.95
N LYS A 195 0.45 -8.42 -18.77
CA LYS A 195 0.49 -8.61 -20.24
C LYS A 195 1.01 -10.00 -20.60
N ARG A 196 2.09 -10.44 -19.96
CA ARG A 196 2.71 -11.75 -20.23
C ARG A 196 1.87 -12.91 -19.76
N LEU A 197 1.19 -12.78 -18.61
CA LEU A 197 0.25 -13.79 -18.11
C LEU A 197 -0.99 -13.90 -19.02
N ARG A 198 -1.55 -12.77 -19.47
CA ARG A 198 -2.68 -12.78 -20.44
C ARG A 198 -2.32 -13.45 -21.76
N ALA A 199 -1.08 -13.33 -22.22
CA ALA A 199 -0.62 -14.04 -23.42
C ALA A 199 -0.56 -15.58 -23.24
N LEU A 200 -0.67 -16.06 -22.00
CA LEU A 200 -0.75 -17.47 -21.61
C LEU A 200 -2.17 -17.86 -21.16
N ASP A 201 -3.16 -16.98 -21.34
CA ASP A 201 -4.53 -17.12 -20.83
C ASP A 201 -4.64 -17.21 -19.29
N VAL A 202 -3.68 -16.59 -18.59
CA VAL A 202 -3.62 -16.58 -17.13
C VAL A 202 -3.95 -15.19 -16.59
N ASN A 203 -4.81 -15.13 -15.58
CA ASN A 203 -5.19 -13.90 -14.91
C ASN A 203 -4.21 -13.53 -13.79
N LEU A 204 -4.02 -12.22 -13.56
CA LEU A 204 -3.23 -11.70 -12.44
C LEU A 204 -4.14 -11.03 -11.42
N LEU A 205 -4.02 -11.41 -10.15
CA LEU A 205 -4.56 -10.67 -9.00
C LEU A 205 -3.39 -10.15 -8.16
N VAL A 206 -3.29 -8.84 -7.98
CA VAL A 206 -2.30 -8.22 -7.09
C VAL A 206 -2.92 -8.03 -5.71
N VAL A 207 -2.25 -8.52 -4.67
CA VAL A 207 -2.73 -8.50 -3.28
C VAL A 207 -1.66 -7.88 -2.37
N PRO A 208 -1.62 -6.55 -2.25
CA PRO A 208 -0.71 -5.91 -1.32
C PRO A 208 -1.18 -6.17 0.12
N VAL A 209 -0.34 -6.82 0.92
CA VAL A 209 -0.59 -7.04 2.35
C VAL A 209 -0.37 -5.71 3.09
N PRO A 210 -1.36 -5.21 3.85
CA PRO A 210 -1.21 -4.01 4.66
C PRO A 210 0.06 -4.03 5.52
N THR A 211 0.60 -2.88 5.88
CA THR A 211 1.69 -2.83 6.87
C THR A 211 1.12 -2.89 8.28
N LYS A 212 1.85 -3.47 9.22
CA LYS A 212 1.47 -3.56 10.64
C LYS A 212 1.16 -2.18 11.22
N VAL A 213 1.97 -1.17 10.89
CA VAL A 213 1.74 0.23 11.30
C VAL A 213 0.50 0.86 10.67
N SER A 214 0.10 0.46 9.46
CA SER A 214 -1.14 0.98 8.85
C SER A 214 -2.40 0.39 9.45
N ILE A 215 -2.29 -0.80 10.06
CA ILE A 215 -3.38 -1.50 10.73
C ILE A 215 -3.43 -1.15 12.20
N TYR A 216 -2.29 -1.10 12.91
CA TYR A 216 -2.16 -0.80 14.34
C TYR A 216 -1.30 0.45 14.63
N PRO A 217 -1.62 1.64 14.07
CA PRO A 217 -0.82 2.84 14.32
C PRO A 217 -0.85 3.28 15.79
N GLU A 218 -1.94 3.03 16.50
CA GLU A 218 -2.06 3.34 17.93
C GLU A 218 -1.10 2.53 18.80
N ARG A 219 -0.56 1.42 18.29
CA ARG A 219 0.47 0.64 18.99
C ARG A 219 1.87 1.20 18.78
N LEU A 220 2.08 2.07 17.79
CA LEU A 220 3.36 2.76 17.55
C LEU A 220 3.54 3.95 18.50
N ALA A 221 2.51 4.80 18.60
CA ALA A 221 2.46 5.93 19.54
C ALA A 221 1.01 6.32 19.85
N GLU A 222 0.76 6.76 21.08
CA GLU A 222 -0.55 7.18 21.56
C GLU A 222 -1.13 8.30 20.70
N GLY A 223 -2.43 8.23 20.42
CA GLY A 223 -3.14 9.23 19.62
C GLY A 223 -2.80 9.22 18.13
N LEU A 224 -1.96 8.29 17.63
CA LEU A 224 -1.81 8.08 16.21
C LEU A 224 -3.11 7.53 15.63
N GLU A 225 -3.84 8.43 14.97
CA GLU A 225 -5.02 8.08 14.20
C GLU A 225 -4.67 7.11 13.07
N ARG A 226 -5.66 6.28 12.71
CA ARG A 226 -5.55 5.33 11.61
C ARG A 226 -5.08 6.07 10.36
N SER A 227 -3.86 5.78 9.88
CA SER A 227 -3.31 6.35 8.65
C SER A 227 -4.33 6.20 7.53
N GLU A 228 -4.44 7.13 6.59
CA GLU A 228 -5.17 6.84 5.35
C GLU A 228 -4.43 5.68 4.67
N ALA A 229 -5.09 4.52 4.54
CA ALA A 229 -4.56 3.44 3.72
C ALA A 229 -4.20 4.04 2.35
N PRO A 230 -3.20 3.53 1.62
CA PRO A 230 -2.88 4.03 0.29
C PRO A 230 -3.94 3.59 -0.74
N THR A 231 -5.22 3.70 -0.36
CA THR A 231 -6.40 3.40 -1.15
C THR A 231 -6.38 4.23 -2.44
N GLU A 232 -5.93 5.49 -2.43
CA GLU A 232 -5.82 6.25 -3.68
C GLU A 232 -4.77 5.64 -4.63
N TYR A 233 -3.66 5.12 -4.11
CA TYR A 233 -2.67 4.43 -4.95
C TYR A 233 -3.20 3.11 -5.51
N LEU A 234 -3.84 2.29 -4.67
CA LEU A 234 -4.44 1.04 -5.14
C LEU A 234 -5.57 1.29 -6.15
N GLN A 235 -6.34 2.36 -5.96
CA GLN A 235 -7.28 2.82 -6.97
C GLN A 235 -6.56 3.23 -8.26
N LEU A 236 -5.44 3.95 -8.20
CA LEU A 236 -4.64 4.29 -9.40
C LEU A 236 -4.20 3.03 -10.15
N LEU A 237 -3.74 1.99 -9.44
CA LEU A 237 -3.39 0.70 -10.04
C LEU A 237 -4.61 0.06 -10.73
N ARG A 238 -5.79 0.08 -10.09
CA ARG A 238 -7.04 -0.42 -10.69
C ARG A 238 -7.45 0.35 -11.94
N HIS A 239 -7.41 1.68 -11.91
CA HIS A 239 -7.70 2.53 -13.07
C HIS A 239 -6.71 2.32 -14.22
N SER A 240 -5.51 1.83 -13.92
CA SER A 240 -4.51 1.43 -14.93
C SER A 240 -4.77 0.06 -15.54
N GLY A 241 -5.85 -0.62 -15.13
CA GLY A 241 -6.29 -1.91 -15.68
C GLY A 241 -5.78 -3.15 -14.94
N LEU A 242 -5.22 -3.00 -13.73
CA LEU A 242 -4.84 -4.11 -12.85
C LEU A 242 -6.02 -4.57 -11.99
N ARG A 243 -6.12 -5.89 -11.76
CA ARG A 243 -6.99 -6.42 -10.69
C ARG A 243 -6.21 -6.37 -9.38
N VAL A 244 -6.70 -5.57 -8.44
CA VAL A 244 -6.06 -5.35 -7.13
C VAL A 244 -7.05 -5.65 -6.02
N LEU A 245 -6.70 -6.55 -5.11
CA LEU A 245 -7.44 -6.79 -3.87
C LEU A 245 -6.85 -5.92 -2.76
N ASP A 246 -7.66 -5.02 -2.21
CA ASP A 246 -7.27 -4.14 -1.11
C ASP A 246 -7.76 -4.76 0.21
N LEU A 247 -6.82 -5.20 1.05
CA LEU A 247 -7.14 -5.83 2.34
C LEU A 247 -7.31 -4.80 3.47
N HIS A 248 -6.96 -3.52 3.28
CA HIS A 248 -7.11 -2.50 4.34
C HIS A 248 -8.56 -2.34 4.81
N PRO A 249 -9.57 -2.19 3.94
CA PRO A 249 -10.97 -2.08 4.37
C PRO A 249 -11.44 -3.32 5.13
N LEU A 250 -11.01 -4.51 4.68
CA LEU A 250 -11.35 -5.77 5.32
C LEU A 250 -10.81 -5.84 6.75
N PHE A 251 -9.52 -5.57 6.92
CA PHE A 251 -8.88 -5.63 8.24
C PHE A 251 -9.42 -4.56 9.18
N ARG A 252 -9.72 -3.36 8.67
CA ARG A 252 -10.37 -2.30 9.47
C ARG A 252 -11.77 -2.68 9.91
N GLY A 253 -12.57 -3.25 9.01
CA GLY A 253 -13.91 -3.73 9.32
C GLY A 253 -13.86 -4.80 10.41
N TYR A 254 -12.95 -5.76 10.29
CA TYR A 254 -12.76 -6.81 11.30
C TYR A 254 -12.37 -6.23 12.67
N ARG A 255 -11.41 -5.29 12.70
CA ARG A 255 -10.98 -4.60 13.94
C ARG A 255 -12.04 -3.72 14.60
N ALA A 256 -13.11 -3.36 13.89
CA ALA A 256 -14.19 -2.58 14.48
C ALA A 256 -15.05 -3.40 15.45
N HIS A 257 -14.96 -4.74 15.40
CA HIS A 257 -15.63 -5.60 16.37
C HIS A 257 -14.89 -5.59 17.72
N PRO A 258 -15.60 -5.44 18.87
CA PRO A 258 -14.97 -5.34 20.19
C PRO A 258 -14.09 -6.54 20.57
N GLU A 259 -14.48 -7.74 20.12
CA GLU A 259 -13.83 -9.01 20.47
C GLU A 259 -12.98 -9.58 19.32
N HIS A 260 -12.45 -8.71 18.46
CA HIS A 260 -11.61 -9.15 17.35
C HIS A 260 -10.28 -9.74 17.84
N GLU A 261 -9.84 -10.82 17.20
CA GLU A 261 -8.48 -11.31 17.35
C GLU A 261 -7.48 -10.36 16.68
N LEU A 262 -6.22 -10.42 17.12
CA LEU A 262 -5.15 -9.64 16.51
C LEU A 262 -4.86 -10.13 15.09
N LEU A 263 -4.64 -9.18 14.18
CA LEU A 263 -4.33 -9.44 12.77
C LEU A 263 -2.82 -9.45 12.48
N TYR A 264 -1.99 -9.04 13.44
CA TYR A 264 -0.53 -9.13 13.37
C TYR A 264 0.00 -9.70 14.67
N CYS A 265 1.06 -10.51 14.55
CA CYS A 265 1.84 -10.96 15.69
C CYS A 265 2.50 -9.76 16.36
N ALA A 266 2.62 -9.74 17.68
CA ALA A 266 3.23 -8.66 18.44
C ALA A 266 4.73 -8.55 18.17
N GLN A 267 5.43 -9.68 18.16
CA GLN A 267 6.88 -9.78 18.12
C GLN A 267 7.45 -10.12 16.73
N ASP A 268 6.58 -10.24 15.74
CA ASP A 268 6.91 -10.63 14.37
C ASP A 268 6.39 -9.58 13.37
N SER A 269 7.02 -9.50 12.20
CA SER A 269 6.65 -8.60 11.10
C SER A 269 5.40 -9.08 10.35
N HIS A 270 5.02 -10.35 10.50
CA HIS A 270 3.93 -10.96 9.77
C HIS A 270 2.57 -10.81 10.44
N TRP A 271 1.54 -10.96 9.60
CA TRP A 271 0.15 -11.09 9.99
C TRP A 271 -0.12 -12.41 10.74
N THR A 272 -1.22 -12.51 11.51
CA THR A 272 -1.61 -13.75 12.22
C THR A 272 -2.30 -14.76 11.30
N PRO A 273 -2.46 -16.03 11.74
CA PRO A 273 -3.34 -17.00 11.07
C PRO A 273 -4.75 -16.47 10.79
N GLN A 274 -5.32 -15.69 11.71
CA GLN A 274 -6.66 -15.11 11.51
C GLN A 274 -6.67 -14.10 10.35
N ALA A 275 -5.63 -13.28 10.22
CA ALA A 275 -5.48 -12.40 9.07
C ALA A 275 -5.26 -13.18 7.75
N CYS A 276 -4.47 -14.26 7.78
CA CYS A 276 -4.33 -15.19 6.67
C CYS A 276 -5.69 -15.76 6.23
N ARG A 277 -6.54 -16.17 7.17
CA ARG A 277 -7.89 -16.72 6.89
C ARG A 277 -8.80 -15.68 6.25
N LEU A 278 -8.80 -14.44 6.77
CA LEU A 278 -9.54 -13.33 6.18
C LEU A 278 -9.08 -13.02 4.76
N ALA A 279 -7.76 -12.97 4.53
CA ALA A 279 -7.17 -12.76 3.22
C ALA A 279 -7.51 -13.90 2.25
N ALA A 280 -7.40 -15.16 2.68
CA ALA A 280 -7.78 -16.33 1.88
C ALA A 280 -9.25 -16.28 1.44
N ARG A 281 -10.18 -15.93 2.35
CA ARG A 281 -11.60 -15.77 2.02
C ARG A 281 -11.84 -14.65 1.00
N ALA A 282 -11.15 -13.53 1.14
CA ALA A 282 -11.27 -12.41 0.20
C ALA A 282 -10.67 -12.73 -1.19
N ILE A 283 -9.55 -13.46 -1.21
CA ILE A 283 -8.95 -13.97 -2.45
C ILE A 283 -9.92 -14.95 -3.11
N TYR A 284 -10.42 -15.96 -2.38
CA TYR A 284 -11.40 -16.92 -2.90
C TYR A 284 -12.58 -16.22 -3.59
N ARG A 285 -13.23 -15.27 -2.89
CA ARG A 285 -14.34 -14.48 -3.46
C ARG A 285 -13.98 -13.76 -4.75
N THR A 286 -12.75 -13.27 -4.84
CA THR A 286 -12.27 -12.56 -6.02
C THR A 286 -12.02 -13.50 -7.21
N LEU A 287 -11.60 -14.74 -6.93
CA LEU A 287 -11.29 -15.75 -7.95
C LEU A 287 -12.54 -16.48 -8.43
N GLU A 288 -13.40 -16.91 -7.50
CA GLU A 288 -14.54 -17.80 -7.76
C GLU A 288 -15.87 -17.02 -7.90
N GLY A 289 -15.93 -15.77 -7.42
CA GLY A 289 -17.12 -14.90 -7.55
C GLY A 289 -18.20 -15.13 -6.50
N GLU A 290 -17.96 -16.01 -5.53
CA GLU A 290 -18.89 -16.37 -4.45
C GLU A 290 -18.19 -16.49 -3.09
N ASP A 291 -18.99 -16.62 -2.03
CA ASP A 291 -18.46 -16.88 -0.70
C ASP A 291 -17.87 -18.30 -0.61
N PRO A 292 -16.71 -18.49 0.04
CA PRO A 292 -16.19 -19.84 0.23
C PRO A 292 -17.12 -20.67 1.11
N PRO A 293 -17.07 -22.01 0.98
CA PRO A 293 -17.75 -22.89 1.91
C PRO A 293 -17.28 -22.62 3.34
N LEU A 294 -18.20 -22.77 4.29
CA LEU A 294 -17.87 -22.71 5.70
C LEU A 294 -17.01 -23.93 6.07
N LEU A 295 -15.78 -23.67 6.51
CA LEU A 295 -14.94 -24.69 7.13
C LEU A 295 -15.59 -25.13 8.45
N GLN A 296 -15.85 -26.42 8.56
CA GLN A 296 -16.47 -27.04 9.74
C GLN A 296 -15.41 -27.40 10.79
N GLU A 297 -15.85 -27.78 11.98
CA GLU A 297 -14.94 -28.24 13.05
C GLU A 297 -14.07 -29.43 12.62
N GLN A 298 -14.56 -30.29 11.71
CA GLN A 298 -13.75 -31.39 11.18
C GLN A 298 -12.64 -30.95 10.20
N ASP A 299 -12.70 -29.72 9.67
CA ASP A 299 -11.72 -29.18 8.73
C ASP A 299 -10.60 -28.42 9.46
N LEU A 300 -10.83 -28.09 10.74
CA LEU A 300 -9.97 -27.24 11.54
C LEU A 300 -9.55 -27.94 12.84
N ARG A 301 -8.37 -27.59 13.34
CA ARG A 301 -7.83 -28.08 14.61
C ARG A 301 -7.40 -26.88 15.46
N PRO A 302 -8.10 -26.59 16.57
CA PRO A 302 -7.63 -25.60 17.53
C PRO A 302 -6.22 -25.95 18.02
N ALA A 303 -5.34 -24.96 18.06
CA ALA A 303 -3.96 -25.09 18.46
C ALA A 303 -3.48 -23.87 19.24
N THR A 304 -2.41 -24.07 20.01
CA THR A 304 -1.65 -22.98 20.65
C THR A 304 -0.20 -23.09 20.21
N ARG A 305 0.39 -21.98 19.77
CA ARG A 305 1.82 -21.90 19.42
C ARG A 305 2.52 -20.87 20.28
N HIS A 306 3.75 -21.19 20.68
CA HIS A 306 4.67 -20.23 21.26
C HIS A 306 5.71 -19.91 20.19
N ILE A 307 5.73 -18.69 19.70
CA ILE A 307 6.59 -18.26 18.61
C ILE A 307 7.63 -17.27 19.10
N ARG A 308 8.80 -17.28 18.48
CA ARG A 308 9.78 -16.20 18.62
C ARG A 308 9.85 -15.45 17.29
N GLY A 309 9.19 -14.30 17.25
CA GLY A 309 9.06 -13.52 16.02
C GLY A 309 10.41 -13.01 15.48
N ASP A 310 10.44 -12.68 14.19
CA ASP A 310 11.63 -12.12 13.53
C ASP A 310 12.09 -10.79 14.15
N LEU A 311 11.16 -9.89 14.51
CA LEU A 311 11.49 -8.62 15.16
C LEU A 311 12.05 -8.82 16.56
N ALA A 312 11.53 -9.79 17.33
CA ALA A 312 12.11 -10.14 18.63
C ALA A 312 13.49 -10.81 18.53
N ARG A 313 13.79 -11.46 17.39
CA ARG A 313 15.16 -11.93 17.09
C ARG A 313 16.09 -10.77 16.77
N MET A 314 15.61 -9.74 16.04
CA MET A 314 16.37 -8.51 15.79
C MET A 314 16.64 -7.71 17.08
N ARG A 315 15.67 -7.70 18.01
CA ARG A 315 15.76 -7.05 19.32
C ARG A 315 16.00 -8.05 20.46
N ALA A 316 17.03 -8.87 20.31
CA ALA A 316 17.41 -9.83 21.34
C ALA A 316 17.76 -9.16 22.69
N ASP A 317 18.17 -7.89 22.65
CA ASP A 317 18.44 -7.02 23.81
C ASP A 317 17.23 -6.84 24.72
N LEU A 318 16.01 -6.92 24.18
CA LEU A 318 14.78 -6.75 24.94
C LEU A 318 14.37 -7.99 25.75
N ALA A 319 15.01 -9.15 25.50
CA ALA A 319 14.74 -10.40 26.20
C ALA A 319 13.24 -10.76 26.31
N LEU A 320 12.46 -10.47 25.26
CA LEU A 320 11.02 -10.72 25.25
C LEU A 320 10.73 -12.23 25.34
N PRO A 321 9.76 -12.66 26.17
CA PRO A 321 9.33 -14.06 26.20
C PRO A 321 8.63 -14.44 24.89
N PRO A 322 8.63 -15.73 24.49
CA PRO A 322 7.90 -16.18 23.31
C PRO A 322 6.44 -15.74 23.30
N GLU A 323 5.97 -15.27 22.16
CA GLU A 323 4.59 -14.86 21.95
C GLU A 323 3.69 -16.08 21.87
N ARG A 324 2.62 -16.12 22.68
CA ARG A 324 1.61 -17.18 22.65
C ARG A 324 0.47 -16.79 21.70
N LEU A 325 0.24 -17.63 20.69
CA LEU A 325 -0.84 -17.49 19.72
C LEU A 325 -1.85 -18.62 19.85
N SER A 326 -3.13 -18.28 19.86
CA SER A 326 -4.23 -19.21 19.60
C SER A 326 -4.57 -19.16 18.11
N LEU A 327 -4.77 -20.32 17.49
CA LEU A 327 -5.03 -20.44 16.05
C LEU A 327 -5.79 -21.72 15.71
N GLU A 328 -6.33 -21.77 14.50
CA GLU A 328 -6.97 -22.95 13.93
C GLU A 328 -6.15 -23.48 12.76
N GLU A 329 -5.60 -24.69 12.90
CA GLU A 329 -4.86 -25.34 11.81
C GLU A 329 -5.81 -26.07 10.87
N VAL A 330 -5.57 -25.98 9.56
CA VAL A 330 -6.25 -26.77 8.54
C VAL A 330 -5.87 -28.23 8.68
N ARG A 331 -6.86 -29.11 8.73
CA ARG A 331 -6.67 -30.56 8.69
C ARG A 331 -6.45 -31.00 7.25
N TYR A 332 -5.34 -31.67 7.02
CA TYR A 332 -5.02 -32.26 5.72
C TYR A 332 -5.41 -33.75 5.68
N PRO A 333 -5.90 -34.26 4.53
CA PRO A 333 -6.05 -35.69 4.32
C PRO A 333 -4.74 -36.45 4.53
N THR A 334 -4.83 -37.72 4.90
CA THR A 334 -3.64 -38.58 5.08
C THR A 334 -2.75 -38.58 3.83
N GLY A 335 -1.45 -38.29 4.01
CA GLY A 335 -0.48 -38.19 2.92
C GLY A 335 -0.39 -36.81 2.27
N GLN A 336 -1.25 -35.86 2.64
CA GLN A 336 -1.09 -34.44 2.35
C GLN A 336 -0.66 -33.70 3.62
N ASN A 337 0.04 -32.59 3.44
CA ASN A 337 0.41 -31.72 4.55
C ASN A 337 0.55 -30.29 4.03
N SER A 338 0.76 -29.36 4.94
CA SER A 338 0.99 -27.96 4.60
C SER A 338 2.38 -27.70 4.03
N HIS A 339 3.21 -28.70 3.74
CA HIS A 339 4.62 -28.53 3.39
C HIS A 339 4.91 -29.08 1.99
N GLY A 340 5.84 -28.43 1.31
CA GLY A 340 6.28 -28.83 -0.03
C GLY A 340 5.84 -27.86 -1.12
N TYR A 341 4.65 -27.25 -1.04
CA TYR A 341 4.09 -26.18 -1.90
C TYR A 341 4.26 -26.28 -3.41
N HIS A 342 4.83 -27.37 -3.89
CA HIS A 342 5.16 -27.62 -5.27
C HIS A 342 4.02 -28.42 -5.83
N HIS A 343 3.00 -27.70 -6.26
CA HIS A 343 1.79 -28.27 -6.84
C HIS A 343 1.67 -27.79 -8.28
N PRO A 344 2.60 -28.15 -9.17
CA PRO A 344 2.65 -27.58 -10.51
C PRO A 344 1.45 -27.96 -11.38
N GLY A 345 0.66 -28.96 -10.97
CA GLY A 345 -0.64 -29.27 -11.57
C GLY A 345 -1.79 -28.37 -11.13
N SER A 346 -1.65 -27.59 -10.06
CA SER A 346 -2.67 -26.65 -9.57
C SER A 346 -2.98 -25.60 -10.63
N ASP A 347 -4.22 -25.10 -10.61
CA ASP A 347 -4.69 -24.00 -11.44
C ASP A 347 -4.37 -22.61 -10.89
N LEU A 348 -3.86 -22.56 -9.65
CA LEU A 348 -3.57 -21.34 -8.93
C LEU A 348 -2.11 -21.31 -8.48
N VAL A 349 -1.41 -20.25 -8.85
CA VAL A 349 -0.11 -19.89 -8.29
C VAL A 349 -0.28 -18.81 -7.24
N LEU A 350 0.22 -19.05 -6.03
CA LEU A 350 0.39 -18.02 -5.00
C LEU A 350 1.86 -17.58 -4.98
N LEU A 351 2.11 -16.39 -5.48
CA LEU A 351 3.43 -15.79 -5.65
C LEU A 351 3.64 -14.69 -4.60
N GLY A 352 4.77 -14.64 -3.90
CA GLY A 352 4.94 -13.61 -2.89
C GLY A 352 6.23 -13.59 -2.09
N ASP A 353 6.21 -12.82 -1.01
CA ASP A 353 7.24 -12.83 0.04
C ASP A 353 6.94 -13.88 1.12
N SER A 354 7.57 -13.75 2.28
CA SER A 354 7.30 -14.61 3.44
C SER A 354 5.84 -14.56 3.93
N ASN A 355 5.02 -13.56 3.57
CA ASN A 355 3.59 -13.56 3.93
C ASN A 355 2.80 -14.71 3.28
N VAL A 356 3.26 -15.26 2.15
CA VAL A 356 2.62 -16.43 1.53
C VAL A 356 3.12 -17.77 2.08
N ALA A 357 4.11 -17.74 2.99
CA ALA A 357 4.71 -18.94 3.59
C ALA A 357 4.56 -19.01 5.12
N VAL A 358 4.43 -17.86 5.78
CA VAL A 358 4.27 -17.77 7.23
C VAL A 358 3.02 -18.53 7.71
N PHE A 359 3.16 -19.23 8.82
CA PHE A 359 2.24 -20.19 9.43
C PHE A 359 1.93 -21.43 8.60
N SER A 360 2.55 -21.59 7.44
CA SER A 360 2.36 -22.75 6.58
C SER A 360 3.64 -23.57 6.46
N ASP A 361 4.78 -22.90 6.23
CA ASP A 361 6.10 -23.51 6.02
C ASP A 361 6.77 -23.87 7.36
N PRO A 362 7.41 -25.05 7.53
CA PRO A 362 7.97 -25.47 8.81
C PRO A 362 9.39 -24.93 9.03
N LEU A 363 9.97 -24.20 8.07
CA LEU A 363 11.28 -23.59 8.24
C LEU A 363 11.31 -22.68 9.47
N ASP A 364 12.46 -22.64 10.12
CA ASP A 364 12.64 -21.86 11.33
C ASP A 364 12.28 -20.38 11.07
N GLY A 365 11.45 -19.85 11.95
CA GLY A 365 10.94 -18.49 11.88
C GLY A 365 9.76 -18.23 10.94
N LEU A 366 9.22 -19.24 10.25
CA LEU A 366 7.95 -19.13 9.51
C LEU A 366 6.76 -19.70 10.28
N HIS A 367 6.99 -20.26 11.47
CA HIS A 367 5.94 -20.61 12.44
C HIS A 367 4.86 -21.59 11.95
N GLY A 368 5.07 -22.32 10.84
CA GLY A 368 4.16 -23.37 10.36
C GLY A 368 4.10 -24.59 11.27
N PRO A 369 3.23 -25.59 10.99
CA PRO A 369 2.43 -25.83 9.77
C PRO A 369 1.02 -25.22 9.67
N ALA A 370 0.35 -25.43 8.53
CA ALA A 370 -1.11 -25.56 8.41
C ALA A 370 -2.03 -24.41 8.88
N ALA A 371 -1.53 -23.20 9.06
CA ALA A 371 -2.34 -22.08 9.55
C ALA A 371 -2.06 -20.75 8.82
N GLY A 372 -1.45 -20.80 7.65
CA GLY A 372 -1.17 -19.62 6.85
C GLY A 372 -2.07 -19.49 5.63
N LEU A 373 -1.78 -18.48 4.82
CA LEU A 373 -2.59 -18.11 3.66
C LEU A 373 -2.85 -19.28 2.68
N PRO A 374 -1.84 -20.04 2.23
CA PRO A 374 -2.08 -21.13 1.29
C PRO A 374 -2.92 -22.26 1.88
N ASP A 375 -2.84 -22.50 3.20
CA ASP A 375 -3.60 -23.55 3.86
C ASP A 375 -5.10 -23.28 3.81
N TYR A 376 -5.52 -22.10 4.28
CA TYR A 376 -6.93 -21.72 4.26
C TYR A 376 -7.46 -21.61 2.83
N LEU A 377 -6.66 -21.10 1.90
CA LEU A 377 -7.08 -20.98 0.51
C LEU A 377 -7.24 -22.36 -0.15
N SER A 378 -6.35 -23.30 0.13
CA SER A 378 -6.46 -24.70 -0.31
C SER A 378 -7.72 -25.35 0.27
N ALA A 379 -7.98 -25.16 1.57
CA ALA A 379 -9.15 -25.69 2.26
C ALA A 379 -10.46 -25.14 1.66
N PHE A 380 -10.58 -23.83 1.46
CA PHE A 380 -11.75 -23.22 0.84
C PHE A 380 -12.00 -23.73 -0.60
N ARG A 381 -10.94 -23.99 -1.36
CA ARG A 381 -11.04 -24.45 -2.75
C ARG A 381 -11.18 -25.97 -2.88
N GLY A 382 -10.91 -26.73 -1.83
CA GLY A 382 -10.82 -28.19 -1.87
C GLY A 382 -9.71 -28.73 -2.78
N ARG A 383 -8.70 -27.91 -3.11
CA ARG A 383 -7.60 -28.28 -4.01
C ARG A 383 -6.31 -27.51 -3.71
N PRO A 384 -5.12 -28.11 -3.99
CA PRO A 384 -3.84 -27.50 -3.66
C PRO A 384 -3.57 -26.18 -4.37
N VAL A 385 -2.67 -25.38 -3.78
CA VAL A 385 -2.17 -24.11 -4.32
C VAL A 385 -0.67 -24.24 -4.58
N ASP A 386 -0.18 -23.88 -5.76
CA ASP A 386 1.26 -23.86 -6.03
C ASP A 386 1.88 -22.58 -5.45
N VAL A 387 2.70 -22.70 -4.40
CA VAL A 387 3.27 -21.52 -3.72
C VAL A 387 4.71 -21.30 -4.16
N ILE A 388 5.01 -20.04 -4.47
CA ILE A 388 6.32 -19.57 -4.87
C ILE A 388 6.64 -18.34 -4.05
N ALA A 389 7.46 -18.55 -3.01
CA ALA A 389 7.86 -17.50 -2.09
C ALA A 389 9.31 -17.06 -2.34
N SER A 390 9.61 -15.85 -1.90
CA SER A 390 10.98 -15.36 -1.72
C SER A 390 11.05 -14.50 -0.46
N PHE A 391 11.81 -14.94 0.54
CA PHE A 391 11.88 -14.24 1.81
C PHE A 391 12.72 -12.96 1.67
N GLY A 392 12.15 -11.82 2.06
CA GLY A 392 12.80 -10.51 1.96
C GLY A 392 12.66 -9.79 0.62
N ASP A 393 12.12 -10.42 -0.43
CA ASP A 393 11.79 -9.75 -1.70
C ASP A 393 10.61 -10.46 -2.37
N GLY A 394 9.41 -9.92 -2.12
CA GLY A 394 8.16 -10.45 -2.68
C GLY A 394 7.91 -10.08 -4.12
N VAL A 395 8.79 -9.27 -4.74
CA VAL A 395 8.49 -8.62 -6.02
C VAL A 395 9.43 -9.05 -7.14
N HIS A 396 10.74 -8.85 -7.00
CA HIS A 396 11.68 -9.18 -8.07
C HIS A 396 12.14 -10.63 -7.96
N GLN A 397 12.67 -11.01 -6.79
CA GLN A 397 13.18 -12.35 -6.57
C GLN A 397 12.09 -13.42 -6.60
N ALA A 398 10.89 -13.15 -6.06
CA ALA A 398 9.75 -14.06 -6.19
C ALA A 398 9.44 -14.38 -7.67
N ARG A 399 9.43 -13.37 -8.55
CA ARG A 399 9.24 -13.56 -9.99
C ARG A 399 10.38 -14.35 -10.65
N LEU A 400 11.63 -14.13 -10.22
CA LEU A 400 12.76 -14.93 -10.68
C LEU A 400 12.62 -16.39 -10.25
N ASN A 401 12.13 -16.66 -9.03
CA ASN A 401 11.86 -18.01 -8.55
C ASN A 401 10.77 -18.69 -9.38
N LEU A 402 9.68 -17.98 -9.68
CA LEU A 402 8.63 -18.47 -10.59
C LEU A 402 9.19 -18.81 -11.97
N TYR A 403 9.98 -17.90 -12.57
CA TYR A 403 10.54 -18.14 -13.88
C TYR A 403 11.52 -19.32 -13.88
N ARG A 404 12.51 -19.30 -13.00
CA ARG A 404 13.62 -20.27 -13.00
C ARG A 404 13.21 -21.63 -12.49
N GLY A 405 12.41 -21.66 -11.41
CA GLY A 405 12.06 -22.86 -10.66
C GLY A 405 10.76 -23.54 -11.09
N ARG A 406 9.91 -22.86 -11.88
CA ARG A 406 8.70 -23.46 -12.47
C ARG A 406 8.69 -23.32 -13.98
N SER A 407 8.42 -22.11 -14.45
CA SER A 407 8.09 -21.84 -15.86
C SER A 407 9.16 -22.30 -16.85
N ARG A 408 10.43 -22.17 -16.50
CA ARG A 408 11.56 -22.61 -17.33
C ARG A 408 11.89 -24.08 -17.13
N SER A 409 11.80 -24.60 -15.91
CA SER A 409 12.22 -25.97 -15.53
C SER A 409 11.16 -27.02 -15.83
N GLU A 410 9.88 -26.65 -15.86
CA GLU A 410 8.77 -27.58 -15.95
C GLU A 410 8.01 -27.40 -17.27
N ALA A 411 8.09 -28.43 -18.11
CA ALA A 411 7.44 -28.41 -19.43
C ALA A 411 5.91 -28.30 -19.28
N GLY A 412 5.32 -27.30 -19.94
CA GLY A 412 3.87 -27.10 -19.93
C GLY A 412 3.30 -26.57 -18.60
N TYR A 413 4.12 -26.02 -17.71
CA TYR A 413 3.71 -25.48 -16.40
C TYR A 413 2.44 -24.61 -16.44
N TRP A 414 2.30 -23.79 -17.49
CA TRP A 414 1.19 -22.86 -17.65
C TRP A 414 -0.12 -23.49 -18.17
N LYS A 415 -0.11 -24.73 -18.68
CA LYS A 415 -1.28 -25.34 -19.35
C LYS A 415 -2.54 -25.41 -18.50
N ASN A 416 -2.38 -25.58 -17.19
CA ASN A 416 -3.50 -25.75 -16.26
C ASN A 416 -3.76 -24.49 -15.42
N LYS A 417 -2.99 -23.40 -15.61
CA LYS A 417 -3.07 -22.21 -14.76
C LYS A 417 -4.19 -21.29 -15.23
N SER A 418 -5.06 -20.92 -14.30
CA SER A 418 -6.09 -19.90 -14.50
C SER A 418 -5.66 -18.57 -13.87
N TRP A 419 -4.89 -18.65 -12.77
CA TRP A 419 -4.61 -17.51 -11.92
C TRP A 419 -3.19 -17.51 -11.35
N VAL A 420 -2.60 -16.32 -11.31
CA VAL A 420 -1.50 -15.95 -10.43
C VAL A 420 -2.02 -14.92 -9.43
N VAL A 421 -1.99 -15.26 -8.15
CA VAL A 421 -2.22 -14.33 -7.04
C VAL A 421 -0.85 -13.89 -6.54
N TRP A 422 -0.54 -12.61 -6.74
CA TRP A 422 0.74 -12.02 -6.34
C TRP A 422 0.55 -11.22 -5.05
N CYS A 423 0.92 -11.84 -3.92
CA CYS A 423 0.70 -11.37 -2.57
C CYS A 423 2.01 -10.98 -1.90
N PHE A 424 2.19 -9.70 -1.59
CA PHE A 424 3.44 -9.17 -1.03
C PHE A 424 3.17 -7.99 -0.09
N SER A 425 4.08 -7.70 0.83
CA SER A 425 3.94 -6.57 1.75
C SER A 425 3.85 -5.24 0.99
N MET A 426 2.89 -4.40 1.36
CA MET A 426 2.67 -3.09 0.77
C MET A 426 3.90 -2.16 0.87
N ARG A 427 4.82 -2.43 1.81
CA ARG A 427 6.09 -1.72 1.90
C ARG A 427 6.94 -1.85 0.64
N GLU A 428 6.79 -2.93 -0.14
CA GLU A 428 7.56 -3.19 -1.36
C GLU A 428 7.40 -2.10 -2.43
N PHE A 429 6.31 -1.32 -2.40
CA PHE A 429 6.16 -0.20 -3.32
C PHE A 429 7.22 0.90 -3.13
N THR A 430 7.80 1.02 -1.93
CA THR A 430 8.86 2.00 -1.65
C THR A 430 10.17 1.34 -1.22
N ARG A 431 10.13 0.11 -0.68
CA ARG A 431 11.30 -0.55 -0.09
C ARG A 431 11.97 -1.58 -1.00
N ALA A 432 11.26 -2.11 -2.00
CA ALA A 432 11.86 -3.05 -2.94
C ALA A 432 13.10 -2.47 -3.60
N ALA A 433 14.17 -3.25 -3.66
CA ALA A 433 15.40 -2.85 -4.33
C ALA A 433 15.20 -2.71 -5.86
N GLN A 434 14.25 -3.46 -6.43
CA GLN A 434 14.07 -3.48 -7.88
C GLN A 434 12.62 -3.72 -8.31
N TRP A 435 12.16 -2.89 -9.27
CA TRP A 435 10.97 -3.14 -10.08
C TRP A 435 11.40 -3.23 -11.55
N SER A 436 11.26 -4.41 -12.16
CA SER A 436 11.82 -4.68 -13.50
C SER A 436 10.79 -5.29 -14.45
N THR A 437 10.77 -4.78 -15.68
CA THR A 437 10.05 -5.37 -16.83
C THR A 437 10.87 -6.44 -17.55
N LYS A 438 12.11 -6.69 -17.09
CA LYS A 438 13.04 -7.63 -17.73
C LYS A 438 12.88 -9.07 -17.25
N VAL A 439 12.21 -9.31 -16.12
CA VAL A 439 11.99 -10.67 -15.59
C VAL A 439 10.92 -11.38 -16.45
N PRO A 440 11.28 -12.46 -17.18
CA PRO A 440 10.32 -13.19 -18.00
C PRO A 440 9.28 -13.92 -17.14
N VAL A 441 8.09 -14.15 -17.70
CA VAL A 441 7.09 -15.06 -17.11
C VAL A 441 7.20 -16.45 -17.71
N ALA A 442 7.43 -16.54 -19.02
CA ALA A 442 7.65 -17.80 -19.77
C ALA A 442 8.83 -17.67 -20.73
N ARG A 443 9.36 -18.82 -21.18
CA ARG A 443 10.38 -18.87 -22.25
C ARG A 443 9.83 -18.19 -23.50
N ARG A 444 10.68 -17.51 -24.26
CA ARG A 444 10.29 -17.02 -25.58
C ARG A 444 10.18 -18.23 -26.50
N LYS A 445 9.23 -18.21 -27.45
CA LYS A 445 9.09 -19.27 -28.47
C LYS A 445 10.32 -19.44 -29.38
N THR A 446 11.32 -18.57 -29.25
CA THR A 446 12.54 -18.51 -30.06
C THR A 446 13.81 -18.90 -29.29
N ASP A 447 13.69 -19.49 -28.10
CA ASP A 447 14.84 -19.98 -27.32
C ASP A 447 15.01 -21.50 -27.43
#